data_AF-A0A2E0BXE1-F1
#
_entry.id   AF-A0A2E0BXE1-F1
#
_cell.length_a   1.000
_cell.length_b   1.000
_cell.length_c   1.000
_cell.angle_alpha   90.00
_cell.angle_beta   90.00
_cell.angle_gamma   90.00
#
_symmetry.space_group_name_H-M   'P 1'
#
loop_
_entity.id
_entity.type
_entity.pdbx_description
1 polymer ?
#
loop_
_entity_poly.entity_id
_entity_poly.type
_entity_poly.pdbx_seq_one_letter_code
_entity_poly.pdbx_strand_id
1 'polypeptide(L)'
;MRDFMELSDLEHHPLAHKYPVRLPVWWCRTGESGPHPDVDGATGKTIVLRFEKKFGRIERIFARLMRAPHELRRPLLDKNSVLWELCNGKRTFSEICMLMNSTFHEEVSPVVHRTQAGIQVFIGLNVMRYVDKPEQVDWSTVPGEVPVGQNLVEQTAIDADVEPRDGD
;
A
#
# COMPACT_ATOMS: atom_id res chain seq x y z
N MET A 1 -2.59 27.66 -9.33
CA MET A 1 -3.75 27.68 -10.28
C MET A 1 -4.03 26.30 -10.85
N ARG A 2 -3.02 25.52 -11.29
CA ARG A 2 -3.23 24.13 -11.77
C ARG A 2 -3.71 23.19 -10.67
N ASP A 3 -3.06 23.17 -9.51
CA ASP A 3 -3.45 22.27 -8.41
C ASP A 3 -4.88 22.55 -7.88
N PHE A 4 -5.30 23.81 -7.90
CA PHE A 4 -6.67 24.19 -7.53
C PHE A 4 -7.71 23.68 -8.53
N MET A 5 -7.37 23.68 -9.83
CA MET A 5 -8.25 23.20 -10.90
C MET A 5 -8.39 21.67 -10.88
N GLU A 6 -7.32 20.96 -10.54
CA GLU A 6 -7.37 19.49 -10.40
C GLU A 6 -8.19 19.03 -9.20
N LEU A 7 -8.11 19.74 -8.08
CA LEU A 7 -8.92 19.44 -6.90
C LEU A 7 -10.40 19.79 -7.11
N SER A 8 -10.72 20.79 -7.94
CA SER A 8 -12.12 21.06 -8.30
C SER A 8 -12.74 19.98 -9.20
N ASP A 9 -11.92 19.32 -10.03
CA ASP A 9 -12.39 18.19 -10.86
C ASP A 9 -12.48 16.87 -10.08
N LEU A 10 -11.83 16.80 -8.91
CA LEU A 10 -11.80 15.60 -8.06
C LEU A 10 -13.19 15.20 -7.56
N GLU A 11 -14.09 16.15 -7.30
CA GLU A 11 -15.46 15.86 -6.84
C GLU A 11 -16.26 15.07 -7.88
N HIS A 12 -15.98 15.28 -9.17
CA HIS A 12 -16.67 14.61 -10.28
C HIS A 12 -15.96 13.33 -10.73
N HIS A 13 -14.82 12.99 -10.12
CA HIS A 13 -14.04 11.82 -10.49
C HIS A 13 -14.81 10.52 -10.16
N PRO A 14 -14.87 9.50 -11.05
CA PRO A 14 -15.64 8.27 -10.81
C PRO A 14 -15.24 7.51 -9.53
N LEU A 15 -14.01 7.73 -9.06
CA LEU A 15 -13.47 7.11 -7.85
C LEU A 15 -13.58 7.98 -6.59
N ALA A 16 -14.02 9.24 -6.70
CA ALA A 16 -13.93 10.24 -5.63
C ALA A 16 -14.42 9.72 -4.27
N HIS A 17 -15.56 9.01 -4.28
CA HIS A 17 -16.22 8.48 -3.10
C HIS A 17 -15.96 6.99 -2.82
N LYS A 18 -15.04 6.37 -3.57
CA LYS A 18 -14.62 4.99 -3.32
C LYS A 18 -13.52 4.97 -2.27
N TYR A 19 -13.41 3.86 -1.54
CA TYR A 19 -12.42 3.66 -0.50
C TYR A 19 -11.36 2.67 -0.97
N PRO A 20 -10.12 3.12 -1.25
CA PRO A 20 -9.01 2.21 -1.46
C PRO A 20 -8.71 1.45 -0.17
N VAL A 21 -8.61 0.14 -0.26
CA VAL A 21 -8.35 -0.75 0.88
C VAL A 21 -7.34 -1.82 0.51
N ARG A 22 -6.37 -2.02 1.41
CA ARG A 22 -5.40 -3.12 1.33
C ARG A 22 -6.11 -4.47 1.30
N LEU A 23 -5.63 -5.38 0.47
CA LEU A 23 -6.02 -6.79 0.51
C LEU A 23 -5.06 -7.57 1.44
N PRO A 24 -5.41 -8.79 1.88
CA PRO A 24 -4.55 -9.59 2.72
C PRO A 24 -3.17 -9.82 2.07
N VAL A 25 -2.16 -9.15 2.61
CA VAL A 25 -0.75 -9.30 2.25
C VAL A 25 0.07 -9.04 3.51
N TRP A 26 1.17 -9.77 3.68
CA TRP A 26 2.09 -9.46 4.76
C TRP A 26 2.80 -8.15 4.43
N TRP A 27 2.81 -7.21 5.37
CA TRP A 27 3.55 -5.97 5.25
C TRP A 27 4.08 -5.50 6.60
N CYS A 28 5.11 -4.65 6.58
CA CYS A 28 5.61 -3.97 7.78
C CYS A 28 6.11 -2.56 7.43
N ARG A 29 6.34 -1.77 8.48
CA ARG A 29 7.08 -0.51 8.42
C ARG A 29 8.57 -0.79 8.70
N THR A 30 9.46 0.03 8.17
CA THR A 30 10.90 -0.04 8.44
C THR A 30 11.55 1.32 8.23
N GLY A 31 12.68 1.54 8.90
CA GLY A 31 13.47 2.76 8.77
C GLY A 31 12.81 4.00 9.39
N GLU A 32 13.40 5.15 9.08
CA GLU A 32 12.99 6.45 9.59
C GLU A 32 11.74 6.98 8.87
N SER A 33 10.99 7.84 9.56
CA SER A 33 9.84 8.54 9.01
C SER A 33 10.27 9.64 8.03
N GLY A 34 9.78 9.58 6.80
CA GLY A 34 9.84 10.66 5.82
C GLY A 34 8.63 11.61 5.90
N PRO A 35 8.41 12.47 4.88
CA PRO A 35 7.23 13.33 4.82
C PRO A 35 5.93 12.53 4.81
N HIS A 36 5.00 12.86 5.70
CA HIS A 36 3.68 12.22 5.82
C HIS A 36 2.66 13.19 6.43
N PRO A 37 1.36 12.99 6.19
CA PRO A 37 0.31 13.74 6.87
C PRO A 37 0.17 13.30 8.34
N ASP A 38 -0.21 14.24 9.20
CA ASP A 38 -0.51 13.98 10.63
C ASP A 38 -1.94 13.43 10.77
N VAL A 39 -2.11 12.14 10.44
CA VAL A 39 -3.39 11.43 10.50
C VAL A 39 -3.18 9.97 10.91
N ASP A 40 -4.19 9.36 11.53
CA ASP A 40 -4.15 7.96 11.96
C ASP A 40 -3.67 7.00 10.85
N GLY A 41 -2.71 6.15 11.20
CA GLY A 41 -2.14 5.10 10.38
C GLY A 41 -0.99 5.54 9.48
N ALA A 42 -0.77 6.84 9.30
CA ALA A 42 0.32 7.40 8.50
C ALA A 42 1.56 7.63 9.37
N THR A 43 2.65 6.92 9.08
CA THR A 43 3.92 7.11 9.81
C THR A 43 5.03 7.65 8.92
N GLY A 44 4.85 7.63 7.60
CA GLY A 44 5.87 8.04 6.63
C GLY A 44 7.08 7.12 6.58
N LYS A 45 7.02 5.95 7.24
CA LYS A 45 8.11 4.97 7.21
C LYS A 45 8.08 4.22 5.88
N THR A 46 9.19 3.59 5.53
CA THR A 46 9.21 2.70 4.36
C THR A 46 8.32 1.50 4.61
N ILE A 47 7.41 1.20 3.69
CA ILE A 47 6.60 -0.01 3.73
C ILE A 47 7.31 -1.12 2.96
N VAL A 48 7.35 -2.32 3.54
CA VAL A 48 7.86 -3.53 2.87
C VAL A 48 6.74 -4.54 2.74
N LEU A 49 6.42 -4.91 1.50
CA LEU A 49 5.48 -6.00 1.21
C LEU A 49 6.22 -7.32 1.07
N ARG A 50 5.65 -8.41 1.57
CA ARG A 50 6.16 -9.78 1.40
C ARG A 50 5.18 -10.66 0.63
N PHE A 51 5.72 -11.42 -0.31
CA PHE A 51 4.96 -12.36 -1.14
C PHE A 51 5.64 -13.72 -1.16
N GLU A 52 4.85 -14.79 -1.10
CA GLU A 52 5.35 -16.13 -1.41
C GLU A 52 5.62 -16.27 -2.93
N LYS A 53 6.80 -16.77 -3.29
CA LYS A 53 7.10 -17.13 -4.67
C LYS A 53 6.47 -18.48 -5.01
N LYS A 54 5.52 -18.46 -5.94
CA LYS A 54 4.97 -19.68 -6.52
C LYS A 54 5.87 -20.17 -7.65
N PHE A 55 6.71 -21.17 -7.37
CA PHE A 55 7.53 -21.81 -8.41
C PHE A 55 6.71 -22.81 -9.22
N GLY A 56 6.71 -22.64 -10.54
CA GLY A 56 6.23 -23.64 -11.49
C GLY A 56 7.06 -24.94 -11.44
N ARG A 57 6.59 -26.01 -12.12
CA ARG A 57 7.25 -27.33 -12.07
C ARG A 57 8.71 -27.28 -12.55
N ILE A 58 8.98 -26.55 -13.64
CA ILE A 58 10.32 -26.40 -14.22
C ILE A 58 11.19 -25.51 -13.33
N GLU A 59 10.65 -24.38 -12.89
CA GLU A 59 11.34 -23.43 -12.02
C GLU A 59 11.75 -24.05 -10.67
N ARG A 60 10.98 -25.02 -10.15
CA ARG A 60 11.28 -25.68 -8.88
C ARG A 60 12.60 -26.48 -8.93
N ILE A 61 12.94 -27.04 -10.08
CA ILE A 61 14.21 -27.75 -10.29
C ILE A 61 15.37 -26.75 -10.24
N PHE A 62 15.24 -25.62 -10.97
CA PHE A 62 16.23 -24.55 -10.95
C PHE A 62 16.33 -23.86 -9.59
N ALA A 63 15.22 -23.62 -8.91
CA ALA A 63 15.18 -23.00 -7.59
C ALA A 63 15.90 -23.85 -6.56
N ARG A 64 15.75 -25.19 -6.61
CA ARG A 64 16.47 -26.11 -5.72
C ARG A 64 17.96 -26.13 -6.01
N LEU A 65 18.36 -26.07 -7.28
CA LEU A 65 19.77 -25.99 -7.70
C LEU A 65 20.43 -24.68 -7.23
N MET A 66 19.72 -23.56 -7.36
CA MET A 66 20.24 -22.22 -7.08
C MET A 66 19.97 -21.72 -5.66
N ARG A 67 19.31 -22.52 -4.80
CA ARG A 67 18.81 -22.11 -3.47
C ARG A 67 18.04 -20.78 -3.54
N ALA A 68 17.18 -20.64 -4.55
CA ALA A 68 16.45 -19.40 -4.78
C ALA A 68 15.54 -19.08 -3.59
N PRO A 69 15.47 -17.81 -3.14
CA PRO A 69 14.63 -17.43 -2.01
C PRO A 69 13.16 -17.71 -2.33
N HIS A 70 12.44 -18.28 -1.37
CA HIS A 70 11.01 -18.62 -1.47
C HIS A 70 10.08 -17.42 -1.32
N GLU A 71 10.62 -16.25 -1.00
CA GLU A 71 9.88 -15.03 -0.79
C GLU A 71 10.40 -13.90 -1.69
N LEU A 72 9.50 -12.98 -2.00
CA LEU A 72 9.81 -11.67 -2.57
C LEU A 72 9.55 -10.61 -1.51
N ARG A 73 10.56 -9.80 -1.19
CA ARG A 73 10.44 -8.60 -0.37
C ARG A 73 10.44 -7.39 -1.29
N ARG A 74 9.47 -6.50 -1.17
CA ARG A 74 9.33 -5.32 -2.01
C ARG A 74 9.22 -4.06 -1.14
N PRO A 75 10.33 -3.37 -0.86
CA PRO A 75 10.27 -2.04 -0.26
C PRO A 75 9.58 -1.08 -1.23
N LEU A 76 8.66 -0.28 -0.72
CA LEU A 76 7.98 0.78 -1.47
C LEU A 76 8.80 2.07 -1.38
N LEU A 77 8.75 2.89 -2.43
CA LEU A 77 9.29 4.25 -2.39
C LEU A 77 8.45 5.13 -1.47
N ASP A 78 9.04 6.16 -0.88
CA ASP A 78 8.45 7.02 0.16
C ASP A 78 6.98 7.42 -0.11
N LYS A 79 6.68 7.92 -1.31
CA LYS A 79 5.32 8.36 -1.67
C LYS A 79 4.33 7.20 -1.76
N ASN A 80 4.80 6.05 -2.25
CA ASN A 80 3.98 4.84 -2.32
C ASN A 80 3.83 4.18 -0.95
N SER A 81 4.79 4.36 -0.04
CA SER A 81 4.67 3.97 1.36
C SER A 81 3.57 4.77 2.05
N VAL A 82 3.57 6.10 1.91
CA VAL A 82 2.48 6.95 2.45
C VAL A 82 1.14 6.61 1.79
N LEU A 83 1.11 6.45 0.47
CA LEU A 83 -0.12 6.05 -0.22
C LEU A 83 -0.66 4.71 0.29
N TRP A 84 0.22 3.74 0.55
CA TRP A 84 -0.16 2.45 1.14
C TRP A 84 -0.81 2.62 2.52
N GLU A 85 -0.22 3.45 3.39
CA GLU A 85 -0.74 3.72 4.73
C GLU A 85 -2.09 4.44 4.69
N LEU A 86 -2.29 5.35 3.74
CA LEU A 86 -3.54 6.09 3.58
C LEU A 86 -4.69 5.23 3.03
N CYS A 87 -4.38 4.20 2.23
CA CYS A 87 -5.33 3.27 1.61
C CYS A 87 -5.82 2.16 2.58
N ASN A 88 -6.28 2.55 3.76
CA ASN A 88 -6.72 1.67 4.84
C ASN A 88 -8.23 1.33 4.83
N GLY A 89 -8.95 1.71 3.78
CA GLY A 89 -10.40 1.54 3.68
C GLY A 89 -11.24 2.52 4.50
N LYS A 90 -10.62 3.45 5.25
CA LYS A 90 -11.33 4.47 6.05
C LYS A 90 -11.43 5.82 5.34
N ARG A 91 -10.57 6.06 4.36
CA ARG A 91 -10.50 7.32 3.60
C ARG A 91 -10.97 7.12 2.17
N THR A 92 -11.69 8.10 1.65
CA THR A 92 -12.06 8.11 0.24
C THR A 92 -10.84 8.41 -0.64
N PHE A 93 -10.93 8.07 -1.91
CA PHE A 93 -9.93 8.44 -2.90
C PHE A 93 -9.71 9.97 -2.95
N SER A 94 -10.76 10.78 -2.79
CA SER A 94 -10.62 12.23 -2.78
C SER A 94 -9.83 12.74 -1.56
N GLU A 95 -10.10 12.21 -0.37
CA GLU A 95 -9.35 12.53 0.85
C GLU A 95 -7.88 12.16 0.71
N ILE A 96 -7.60 11.00 0.13
CA ILE A 96 -6.22 10.54 -0.13
C ILE A 96 -5.50 11.48 -1.10
N CYS A 97 -6.15 11.90 -2.20
CA CYS A 97 -5.57 12.87 -3.13
C CYS A 97 -5.24 14.20 -2.43
N MET A 98 -6.12 14.71 -1.56
CA MET A 98 -5.88 15.94 -0.80
C MET A 98 -4.68 15.79 0.15
N LEU A 99 -4.61 14.67 0.88
CA LEU A 99 -3.50 14.38 1.79
C LEU A 99 -2.17 14.24 1.05
N MET A 100 -2.15 13.51 -0.06
CA MET A 100 -0.97 13.37 -0.92
C MET A 100 -0.51 14.72 -1.47
N ASN A 101 -1.45 15.57 -1.93
CA ASN A 101 -1.13 16.90 -2.44
C ASN A 101 -0.53 17.80 -1.35
N SER A 102 -1.14 17.82 -0.17
CA SER A 102 -0.66 18.63 0.96
C SER A 102 0.70 18.18 1.51
N THR A 103 1.04 16.90 1.33
CA THR A 103 2.32 16.33 1.81
C THR A 103 3.44 16.55 0.79
N PHE A 104 3.18 16.26 -0.48
CA PHE A 104 4.23 16.15 -1.50
C PHE A 104 4.18 17.22 -2.61
N HIS A 105 3.14 18.06 -2.61
CA HIS A 105 3.03 19.23 -3.50
C HIS A 105 3.34 18.88 -4.96
N GLU A 106 4.29 19.59 -5.59
CA GLU A 106 4.65 19.43 -7.00
C GLU A 106 5.16 18.02 -7.36
N GLU A 107 5.68 17.25 -6.39
CA GLU A 107 6.24 15.93 -6.67
C GLU A 107 5.18 14.89 -7.06
N VAL A 108 3.92 15.15 -6.68
CA VAL A 108 2.77 14.30 -7.03
C VAL A 108 1.85 14.96 -8.05
N SER A 109 2.16 16.16 -8.55
CA SER A 109 1.35 16.80 -9.60
C SER A 109 1.47 16.01 -10.94
N PRO A 110 0.37 15.79 -11.69
CA PRO A 110 -1.04 15.98 -11.32
C PRO A 110 -1.53 14.96 -10.27
N VAL A 111 -2.00 15.41 -9.11
CA VAL A 111 -2.17 14.55 -7.91
C VAL A 111 -3.22 13.47 -8.08
N VAL A 112 -4.33 13.80 -8.74
CA VAL A 112 -5.42 12.85 -8.98
C VAL A 112 -4.91 11.67 -9.82
N HIS A 113 -4.24 11.98 -10.93
CA HIS A 113 -3.71 10.97 -11.85
C HIS A 113 -2.55 10.18 -11.23
N ARG A 114 -1.64 10.82 -10.49
CA ARG A 114 -0.49 10.14 -9.85
C ARG A 114 -0.93 9.23 -8.70
N THR A 115 -1.90 9.67 -7.89
CA THR A 115 -2.50 8.87 -6.81
C THR A 115 -3.25 7.66 -7.39
N GLN A 116 -4.09 7.87 -8.41
CA GLN A 116 -4.77 6.77 -9.10
C GLN A 116 -3.77 5.77 -9.69
N ALA A 117 -2.73 6.24 -10.38
CA ALA A 117 -1.71 5.38 -10.95
C ALA A 117 -0.99 4.53 -9.89
N GLY A 118 -0.67 5.12 -8.73
CA GLY A 118 -0.10 4.40 -7.59
C GLY A 118 -1.02 3.29 -7.09
N ILE A 119 -2.31 3.59 -6.91
CA ILE A 119 -3.30 2.58 -6.50
C ILE A 119 -3.46 1.48 -7.57
N GLN A 120 -3.44 1.82 -8.86
CA GLN A 120 -3.51 0.83 -9.93
C GLN A 120 -2.32 -0.12 -9.94
N VAL A 121 -1.12 0.34 -9.54
CA VAL A 121 0.03 -0.57 -9.33
C VAL A 121 -0.26 -1.57 -8.21
N PHE A 122 -0.85 -1.14 -7.09
CA PHE A 122 -1.21 -2.05 -6.00
C PHE A 122 -2.34 -3.02 -6.38
N ILE A 123 -3.33 -2.56 -7.14
CA ILE A 123 -4.39 -3.42 -7.69
C ILE A 123 -3.78 -4.47 -8.63
N GLY A 124 -2.87 -4.06 -9.53
CA GLY A 124 -2.18 -4.99 -10.43
C GLY A 124 -1.31 -6.03 -9.72
N LEU A 125 -0.89 -5.75 -8.48
CA LEU A 125 -0.20 -6.69 -7.60
C LEU A 125 -1.14 -7.54 -6.75
N ASN A 126 -2.46 -7.36 -6.88
CA ASN A 126 -3.50 -7.99 -6.06
C ASN A 126 -3.35 -7.73 -4.55
N VAL A 127 -2.88 -6.54 -4.16
CA VAL A 127 -2.71 -6.15 -2.75
C VAL A 127 -3.61 -4.99 -2.33
N MET A 128 -4.48 -4.53 -3.23
CA MET A 128 -5.41 -3.43 -2.96
C MET A 128 -6.63 -3.55 -3.84
N ARG A 129 -7.76 -3.01 -3.38
CA ARG A 129 -8.96 -2.81 -4.19
C ARG A 129 -9.71 -1.55 -3.76
N TYR A 130 -10.67 -1.12 -4.56
CA TYR A 130 -11.67 -0.15 -4.12
C TYR A 130 -12.88 -0.89 -3.53
N VAL A 131 -13.47 -0.33 -2.49
CA VAL A 131 -14.82 -0.67 -2.00
C VAL A 131 -15.72 0.55 -2.04
N ASP A 132 -17.03 0.32 -2.11
CA ASP A 132 -18.03 1.40 -2.11
C ASP A 132 -18.26 1.94 -0.71
N LYS A 133 -18.14 1.07 0.30
CA LYS A 133 -18.32 1.44 1.70
C LYS A 133 -17.32 0.71 2.59
N PRO A 134 -16.85 1.34 3.69
CA PRO A 134 -15.90 0.71 4.62
C PRO A 134 -16.41 -0.61 5.22
N GLU A 135 -17.72 -0.78 5.40
CA GLU A 135 -18.29 -1.99 6.01
C GLU A 135 -18.19 -3.23 5.11
N GLN A 136 -17.79 -3.07 3.84
CA GLN A 136 -17.51 -4.19 2.94
C GLN A 136 -16.16 -4.85 3.21
N VAL A 137 -15.38 -4.33 4.16
CA VAL A 137 -14.08 -4.87 4.56
C VAL A 137 -14.27 -5.85 5.70
N ASP A 138 -14.27 -7.14 5.37
CA ASP A 138 -14.42 -8.27 6.31
C ASP A 138 -13.13 -9.09 6.48
N TRP A 139 -11.98 -8.54 6.03
CA TRP A 139 -10.66 -9.13 6.19
C TRP A 139 -9.71 -8.20 6.96
N SER A 140 -8.63 -8.78 7.47
CA SER A 140 -7.59 -8.06 8.17
C SER A 140 -6.65 -7.31 7.22
N THR A 141 -6.32 -6.08 7.59
CA THR A 141 -5.34 -5.22 6.92
C THR A 141 -4.11 -4.92 7.78
N VAL A 142 -4.01 -5.55 8.95
CA VAL A 142 -2.97 -5.26 9.95
C VAL A 142 -1.58 -5.67 9.46
N PRO A 143 -0.52 -4.97 9.89
CA PRO A 143 0.84 -5.35 9.56
C PRO A 143 1.23 -6.68 10.21
N GLY A 144 2.21 -7.37 9.62
CA GLY A 144 2.77 -8.60 10.18
C GLY A 144 1.94 -9.87 10.00
N GLU A 145 0.68 -9.77 9.55
CA GLU A 145 -0.19 -10.92 9.36
C GLU A 145 0.16 -11.69 8.07
N VAL A 146 0.36 -13.01 8.19
CA VAL A 146 0.58 -13.88 7.03
C VAL A 146 -0.78 -14.26 6.46
N PRO A 147 -1.09 -13.92 5.18
CA PRO A 147 -2.38 -14.25 4.60
C PRO A 147 -2.62 -15.76 4.54
N VAL A 148 -3.89 -16.15 4.69
CA VAL A 148 -4.30 -17.56 4.60
C VAL A 148 -3.80 -18.20 3.30
N GLY A 149 -3.11 -19.33 3.45
CA GLY A 149 -2.58 -20.09 2.32
C GLY A 149 -1.24 -19.58 1.76
N GLN A 150 -0.61 -18.57 2.38
CA GLN A 150 0.78 -18.21 2.11
C GLN A 150 1.72 -18.81 3.15
N ASN A 151 2.89 -19.27 2.69
CA ASN A 151 3.97 -19.74 3.55
C ASN A 151 5.14 -18.75 3.48
N LEU A 152 5.19 -17.82 4.43
CA LEU A 152 6.28 -16.87 4.58
C LEU A 152 7.21 -17.35 5.71
N VAL A 153 8.52 -17.25 5.49
CA VAL A 153 9.52 -17.67 6.49
C VAL A 153 9.45 -16.74 7.70
N GLU A 154 9.60 -17.23 8.92
CA GLU A 154 9.44 -16.45 10.16
C GLU A 154 10.50 -15.35 10.36
N GLN A 155 11.49 -15.21 9.47
CA GLN A 155 12.52 -14.18 9.56
C GLN A 155 11.97 -12.79 9.22
N THR A 156 11.35 -12.15 10.20
CA THR A 156 11.15 -10.70 10.22
C THR A 156 12.53 -10.03 10.18
N ALA A 157 12.73 -9.04 9.30
CA ALA A 157 13.98 -8.29 9.30
C ALA A 157 14.21 -7.64 10.69
N ILE A 158 15.47 -7.38 11.05
CA ILE A 158 15.87 -6.85 12.37
C ILE A 158 15.10 -5.56 12.72
N ASP A 159 14.64 -4.80 11.73
CA ASP A 159 13.97 -3.49 11.90
C ASP A 159 12.50 -3.47 11.43
N ALA A 160 11.85 -4.63 11.32
CA ALA A 160 10.48 -4.71 10.85
C ALA A 160 9.47 -4.35 11.97
N ASP A 161 8.89 -3.17 11.84
CA ASP A 161 7.81 -2.66 12.69
C ASP A 161 6.46 -3.19 12.19
N VAL A 162 5.95 -4.18 12.93
CA VAL A 162 4.66 -4.85 12.68
C VAL A 162 3.60 -4.49 13.72
N GLU A 163 3.84 -3.46 14.53
CA GLU A 163 2.88 -3.04 15.54
C GLU A 163 1.63 -2.45 14.88
N PRO A 164 0.43 -2.99 15.16
CA PRO A 164 -0.82 -2.39 14.71
C PRO A 164 -1.00 -1.01 15.33
N ARG A 165 -1.48 -0.06 14.55
CA ARG A 165 -1.77 1.32 14.98
C ARG A 165 -3.20 1.68 14.63
N ASP A 166 -3.72 2.71 15.30
CA ASP A 166 -4.99 3.30 14.89
C ASP A 166 -4.87 3.77 13.44
N GLY A 167 -5.82 3.35 12.61
CA GLY A 167 -5.75 3.57 11.16
C GLY A 167 -5.16 2.42 10.36
N ASP A 168 -4.70 1.32 10.98
CA ASP A 168 -4.38 0.09 10.25
C ASP A 168 -5.61 -0.71 9.80
#